data_AF-A0A429IBL4-F1
#
_entry.id   AF-A0A429IBL4-F1
#
_cell.length_a   1.000
_cell.length_b   1.000
_cell.length_c   1.000
_cell.angle_alpha   90.00
_cell.angle_beta   90.00
_cell.angle_gamma   90.00
#
_symmetry.space_group_name_H-M   'P 1'
#
loop_
_entity.id
_entity.type
_entity.pdbx_description
1 polymer ?
#
loop_
_entity_poly.entity_id
_entity_poly.type
_entity_poly.pdbx_seq_one_letter_code
_entity_poly.pdbx_strand_id
1 'polypeptide(L)'
;MLKPVPLIALVGAGACLAVTVVPSAFGTDAPADAAAKAGTCTIRSADKHSEAPLSCLGVTASLDHLPAVGEQATLTVDVKAQADVKNAGLSVQLPPALRIADKDDGLTAPKKDDFGQRTSQKLALAPGTRTVEIKVKAVAAGPAQIQADISDIDHPDPRRAGHDSVELTVGTSKGSTDKGVSVSKGRATKVQRPGPGTRAPRKVTPKTPAPAKAADASAPAANAQTCVNGTFRNRFQSAEGGNWEAKANRDEPVSNANVTLWGKPTAGGATRKLATGMTGNGNGKFNLCYTPTTSTTSVAWVEFRTQAGRMWSVVDYNGNQYATSSYALNNISGTANLGNVYANEGQSRAWHALDTLNKLWWNRGSTTNCWASSEQDGRCTPITVQWYPGSTDGTYWTTNEDKIHLADNDPDSEHTTVHEAGHALMGKLYRGWWPQVSNCSPHYVNRASSASCGWTEGFADAVSFHTFNDTTYYWGNGASMNLANDRSTSGIDQGDACEARVATALVDLWSQVDGGWLKSNAMMARNPQSSFREYFVTDRPAYGLDTGSKARGILWKHTIWY
;
A
#
# COMPACT_ATOMS: atom_id res chain seq x y z
N MET A 1 76.76 11.85 18.47
CA MET A 1 77.76 10.76 18.56
C MET A 1 76.99 9.45 18.51
N LEU A 2 77.04 8.70 17.41
CA LEU A 2 77.92 7.53 17.19
C LEU A 2 77.84 6.54 18.37
N LYS A 3 77.60 5.24 18.25
CA LYS A 3 77.38 4.27 17.15
C LYS A 3 76.93 2.94 17.84
N PRO A 4 76.56 1.88 17.08
CA PRO A 4 75.73 0.73 17.49
C PRO A 4 76.54 -0.54 17.84
N VAL A 5 75.86 -1.71 17.83
CA VAL A 5 76.33 -3.14 17.68
C VAL A 5 76.23 -3.97 18.98
N PRO A 6 75.90 -5.31 18.98
CA PRO A 6 75.79 -6.25 17.85
C PRO A 6 74.48 -7.06 17.70
N LEU A 7 74.25 -7.43 16.43
CA LEU A 7 73.56 -8.64 15.99
C LEU A 7 74.42 -9.86 16.36
N ILE A 8 73.84 -10.87 17.01
CA ILE A 8 74.39 -12.24 17.01
C ILE A 8 73.42 -13.13 16.24
N ALA A 9 73.90 -13.61 15.11
CA ALA A 9 73.28 -14.67 14.34
C ALA A 9 73.54 -16.01 15.04
N LEU A 10 72.49 -16.81 15.22
CA LEU A 10 72.60 -18.23 15.52
C LEU A 10 71.83 -18.99 14.44
N VAL A 11 72.61 -19.64 13.59
CA VAL A 11 72.20 -20.60 12.57
C VAL A 11 71.83 -21.89 13.30
N GLY A 12 70.58 -22.34 13.16
CA GLY A 12 70.11 -23.63 13.62
C GLY A 12 69.23 -24.25 12.55
N ALA A 13 69.76 -25.26 11.88
CA ALA A 13 69.12 -25.96 10.77
C ALA A 13 68.01 -26.90 11.25
N GLY A 14 66.96 -27.05 10.43
CA GLY A 14 66.31 -28.34 10.19
C GLY A 14 64.94 -28.57 10.84
N ALA A 15 63.87 -28.28 10.10
CA ALA A 15 62.80 -29.23 9.78
C ALA A 15 61.73 -28.52 8.92
N CYS A 16 61.78 -28.71 7.60
CA CYS A 16 60.67 -28.38 6.71
C CYS A 16 59.55 -29.41 6.93
N LEU A 17 58.49 -29.03 7.64
CA LEU A 17 57.20 -29.69 7.56
C LEU A 17 56.42 -29.03 6.42
N ALA A 18 56.42 -29.69 5.26
CA ALA A 18 55.54 -29.38 4.16
C ALA A 18 54.10 -29.65 4.59
N VAL A 19 53.29 -28.59 4.72
CA VAL A 19 51.83 -28.74 4.76
C VAL A 19 51.39 -29.06 3.35
N THR A 20 51.11 -30.34 3.11
CA THR A 20 50.42 -30.84 1.93
C THR A 20 49.02 -30.23 1.88
N VAL A 21 48.83 -29.24 1.00
CA VAL A 21 47.51 -28.84 0.54
C VAL A 21 46.99 -29.99 -0.31
N VAL A 22 46.06 -30.77 0.23
CA VAL A 22 45.33 -31.77 -0.54
C VAL A 22 44.22 -31.03 -1.31
N PRO A 23 44.26 -31.00 -2.64
CA PRO A 23 43.19 -30.43 -3.43
C PRO A 23 42.08 -31.47 -3.53
N SER A 24 41.04 -31.34 -2.71
CA SER A 24 39.83 -32.13 -2.90
C SER A 24 38.95 -31.43 -3.93
N ALA A 25 38.88 -32.07 -5.09
CA ALA A 25 38.07 -31.73 -6.24
C ALA A 25 36.59 -31.58 -5.87
N PHE A 26 36.04 -30.39 -6.11
CA PHE A 26 34.65 -30.24 -6.52
C PHE A 26 34.67 -29.83 -7.98
N GLY A 27 34.36 -30.80 -8.83
CA GLY A 27 34.26 -30.64 -10.27
C GLY A 27 33.23 -29.57 -10.62
N THR A 28 33.64 -28.75 -11.57
CA THR A 28 32.81 -27.96 -12.47
C THR A 28 31.76 -28.85 -13.12
N ASP A 29 30.49 -28.53 -12.89
CA ASP A 29 29.38 -28.56 -13.86
C ASP A 29 28.07 -28.34 -13.09
N ALA A 30 27.89 -27.13 -12.55
CA ALA A 30 26.56 -26.58 -12.29
C ALA A 30 26.16 -25.79 -13.54
N PRO A 31 24.94 -25.94 -14.09
CA PRO A 31 24.52 -25.14 -15.22
C PRO A 31 24.62 -23.67 -14.83
N ALA A 32 25.37 -22.92 -15.63
CA ALA A 32 25.43 -21.47 -15.58
C ALA A 32 24.06 -20.93 -15.99
N ASP A 33 23.10 -20.96 -15.08
CA ASP A 33 22.08 -19.93 -15.08
C ASP A 33 22.80 -18.64 -14.76
N ALA A 34 22.82 -17.77 -15.76
CA ALA A 34 23.34 -16.42 -15.68
C ALA A 34 22.56 -15.63 -14.62
N ALA A 35 22.89 -15.86 -13.36
CA ALA A 35 22.87 -14.82 -12.36
C ALA A 35 23.79 -13.73 -12.91
N ALA A 36 23.18 -12.68 -13.47
CA ALA A 36 23.90 -11.50 -13.90
C ALA A 36 24.97 -11.18 -12.86
N LYS A 37 26.23 -11.05 -13.30
CA LYS A 37 27.26 -10.38 -12.47
C LYS A 37 26.57 -9.18 -11.85
N ALA A 38 26.69 -9.03 -10.53
CA ALA A 38 26.19 -7.89 -9.78
C ALA A 38 26.88 -6.59 -10.26
N GLY A 39 26.52 -6.15 -11.46
CA GLY A 39 26.62 -4.80 -11.95
C GLY A 39 25.33 -4.13 -11.51
N THR A 40 25.49 -3.13 -10.67
CA THR A 40 24.48 -2.31 -10.02
C THR A 40 23.33 -1.90 -10.94
N CYS A 41 22.12 -2.41 -10.69
CA CYS A 41 20.90 -1.77 -11.15
C CYS A 41 20.92 -0.30 -10.70
N THR A 42 20.64 0.63 -11.59
CA THR A 42 20.69 2.08 -11.33
C THR A 42 19.45 2.82 -11.77
N ILE A 43 18.45 2.13 -12.35
CA ILE A 43 17.17 2.78 -12.66
C ILE A 43 16.49 3.10 -11.34
N ARG A 44 16.31 4.39 -11.08
CA ARG A 44 15.56 4.86 -9.93
C ARG A 44 14.09 5.01 -10.32
N SER A 45 13.19 4.79 -9.37
CA SER A 45 11.84 5.33 -9.53
C SER A 45 11.90 6.84 -9.79
N ALA A 46 10.89 7.38 -10.48
CA ALA A 46 10.72 8.83 -10.60
C ALA A 46 10.47 9.51 -9.23
N ASP A 47 10.12 8.70 -8.22
CA ASP A 47 9.76 9.19 -6.90
C ASP A 47 10.98 9.67 -6.09
N LYS A 48 10.87 10.89 -5.57
CA LYS A 48 11.74 11.45 -4.54
C LYS A 48 11.55 10.63 -3.26
N HIS A 49 12.58 10.50 -2.43
CA HIS A 49 12.48 9.76 -1.15
C HIS A 49 12.04 8.28 -1.28
N SER A 50 12.04 7.70 -2.48
CA SER A 50 11.73 6.29 -2.68
C SER A 50 12.65 5.39 -1.87
N GLU A 51 12.04 4.58 -1.00
CA GLU A 51 12.71 3.49 -0.30
C GLU A 51 12.76 2.22 -1.15
N ALA A 52 12.10 2.20 -2.32
CA ALA A 52 12.19 1.08 -3.25
C ALA A 52 13.65 0.87 -3.71
N PRO A 53 14.10 -0.38 -3.86
CA PRO A 53 15.45 -0.66 -4.35
C PRO A 53 15.61 -0.16 -5.79
N LEU A 54 16.86 0.16 -6.17
CA LEU A 54 17.18 0.49 -7.56
C LEU A 54 16.83 -0.68 -8.48
N SER A 55 16.12 -0.37 -9.56
CA SER A 55 15.63 -1.34 -10.53
C SER A 55 16.55 -1.47 -11.73
N CYS A 56 16.55 -2.65 -12.32
CA CYS A 56 17.13 -2.98 -13.61
C CYS A 56 16.10 -2.89 -14.74
N LEU A 57 14.82 -2.67 -14.40
CA LEU A 57 13.74 -2.38 -15.33
C LEU A 57 13.08 -1.04 -14.99
N GLY A 58 12.74 -0.27 -16.01
CA GLY A 58 11.97 0.96 -15.87
C GLY A 58 10.96 1.06 -17.00
N VAL A 59 9.90 1.81 -16.75
CA VAL A 59 8.93 2.18 -17.78
C VAL A 59 8.67 3.67 -17.67
N THR A 60 8.48 4.33 -18.80
CA THR A 60 7.93 5.69 -18.86
C THR A 60 6.81 5.75 -19.89
N ALA A 61 5.76 6.51 -19.61
CA ALA A 61 4.61 6.68 -20.46
C ALA A 61 4.37 8.16 -20.76
N SER A 62 4.07 8.49 -22.02
CA SER A 62 3.75 9.86 -22.41
C SER A 62 2.78 9.92 -23.58
N LEU A 63 1.97 10.97 -23.63
CA LEU A 63 1.12 11.26 -24.78
C LEU A 63 1.77 12.36 -25.63
N ASP A 64 1.74 12.20 -26.95
CA ASP A 64 2.20 13.24 -27.91
C ASP A 64 1.42 14.56 -27.78
N HIS A 65 0.14 14.48 -27.37
CA HIS A 65 -0.69 15.59 -26.95
C HIS A 65 -1.85 15.09 -26.07
N LEU A 66 -2.55 16.01 -25.39
CA LEU A 66 -3.70 15.68 -24.56
C LEU A 66 -5.00 15.67 -25.40
N PRO A 67 -5.65 14.50 -25.60
CA PRO A 67 -6.84 14.42 -26.45
C PRO A 67 -8.09 14.94 -25.72
N ALA A 68 -8.94 15.69 -26.41
CA ALA A 68 -10.31 15.94 -25.97
C ALA A 68 -11.27 14.85 -26.45
N VAL A 69 -12.50 14.81 -25.93
CA VAL A 69 -13.52 13.83 -26.36
C VAL A 69 -13.65 13.81 -27.89
N GLY A 70 -13.43 12.63 -28.47
CA GLY A 70 -13.48 12.39 -29.92
C GLY A 70 -12.12 12.35 -30.60
N GLU A 71 -11.10 13.00 -30.03
CA GLU A 71 -9.72 13.07 -30.54
C GLU A 71 -8.91 11.80 -30.21
N GLN A 72 -7.80 11.63 -30.92
CA GLN A 72 -6.84 10.54 -30.73
C GLN A 72 -5.46 11.10 -30.45
N ALA A 73 -4.73 10.49 -29.53
CA ALA A 73 -3.34 10.77 -29.22
C ALA A 73 -2.51 9.49 -29.31
N THR A 74 -1.19 9.64 -29.46
CA THR A 74 -0.25 8.52 -29.41
C THR A 74 0.30 8.42 -27.99
N LEU A 75 0.04 7.29 -27.34
CA LEU A 75 0.72 6.90 -26.10
C LEU A 75 2.00 6.18 -26.47
N THR A 76 3.13 6.74 -26.06
CA THR A 76 4.46 6.14 -26.19
C THR A 76 4.86 5.58 -24.83
N VAL A 77 5.17 4.29 -24.79
CA VAL A 77 5.64 3.56 -23.61
C VAL A 77 7.06 3.09 -23.85
N ASP A 78 8.01 3.67 -23.13
CA ASP A 78 9.44 3.32 -23.20
C ASP A 78 9.81 2.39 -22.06
N VAL A 79 10.19 1.15 -22.39
CA VAL A 79 10.67 0.15 -21.44
C VAL A 79 12.20 0.15 -21.45
N LYS A 80 12.82 0.55 -20.34
CA LYS A 80 14.27 0.58 -20.17
C LYS A 80 14.74 -0.66 -19.41
N ALA A 81 15.74 -1.35 -19.93
CA ALA A 81 16.40 -2.47 -19.28
C ALA A 81 17.89 -2.22 -19.11
N GLN A 82 18.45 -2.62 -17.97
CA GLN A 82 19.91 -2.60 -17.70
C GLN A 82 20.54 -3.99 -17.62
N ALA A 83 19.72 -5.02 -17.61
CA ALA A 83 20.14 -6.41 -17.62
C ALA A 83 19.20 -7.19 -18.55
N ASP A 84 19.66 -8.35 -19.01
CA ASP A 84 18.83 -9.25 -19.81
C ASP A 84 17.64 -9.77 -18.98
N VAL A 85 16.43 -9.59 -19.52
CA VAL A 85 15.19 -10.17 -18.98
C VAL A 85 14.55 -10.98 -20.08
N LYS A 86 14.56 -12.32 -19.93
CA LYS A 86 14.06 -13.24 -20.96
C LYS A 86 12.56 -13.07 -21.19
N ASN A 87 11.80 -12.94 -20.09
CA ASN A 87 10.35 -12.84 -20.09
C ASN A 87 9.88 -11.65 -19.25
N ALA A 88 10.02 -10.43 -19.77
CA ALA A 88 9.40 -9.25 -19.17
C ALA A 88 7.95 -9.12 -19.64
N GLY A 89 7.05 -8.76 -18.74
CA GLY A 89 5.64 -8.55 -19.01
C GLY A 89 5.25 -7.07 -18.92
N LEU A 90 4.95 -6.46 -20.05
CA LEU A 90 4.39 -5.10 -20.13
C LEU A 90 2.85 -5.18 -20.06
N SER A 91 2.24 -4.42 -19.16
CA SER A 91 0.79 -4.21 -19.09
C SER A 91 0.47 -2.73 -19.20
N VAL A 92 -0.54 -2.39 -19.99
CA VAL A 92 -1.04 -1.02 -20.14
C VAL A 92 -2.54 -1.01 -19.89
N GLN A 93 -2.97 -0.22 -18.91
CA GLN A 93 -4.37 -0.02 -18.53
C GLN A 93 -4.81 1.40 -18.86
N LEU A 94 -5.92 1.50 -19.59
CA LEU A 94 -6.64 2.74 -19.85
C LEU A 94 -7.95 2.76 -19.03
N PRO A 95 -8.34 3.91 -18.47
CA PRO A 95 -9.60 4.06 -17.75
C PRO A 95 -10.78 4.10 -18.72
N PRO A 96 -12.05 3.98 -18.25
CA PRO A 96 -13.24 3.96 -19.11
C PRO A 96 -13.43 5.21 -19.99
N ALA A 97 -12.84 6.34 -19.60
CA ALA A 97 -12.86 7.58 -20.38
C ALA A 97 -12.00 7.54 -21.65
N LEU A 98 -11.11 6.55 -21.77
CA LEU A 98 -10.19 6.35 -22.89
C LEU A 98 -10.40 4.96 -23.53
N ARG A 99 -10.01 4.82 -24.79
CA ARG A 99 -10.00 3.53 -25.49
C ARG A 99 -8.78 3.38 -26.38
N ILE A 100 -8.33 2.15 -26.57
CA ILE A 100 -7.34 1.76 -27.57
C ILE A 100 -8.02 1.80 -28.94
N ALA A 101 -7.57 2.71 -29.79
CA ALA A 101 -8.04 2.87 -31.16
C ALA A 101 -7.19 2.04 -32.14
N ASP A 102 -5.90 1.96 -31.88
CA ASP A 102 -4.92 1.18 -32.62
C ASP A 102 -3.73 0.86 -31.70
N LYS A 103 -2.90 -0.13 -32.06
CA LYS A 103 -1.77 -0.59 -31.24
C LYS A 103 -0.72 -1.30 -32.09
N ASP A 104 0.50 -1.36 -31.58
CA ASP A 104 1.53 -2.22 -32.17
C ASP A 104 1.10 -3.71 -32.23
N ASP A 105 1.60 -4.43 -33.23
CA ASP A 105 1.25 -5.83 -33.50
C ASP A 105 1.64 -6.78 -32.35
N GLY A 106 2.69 -6.44 -31.59
CA GLY A 106 3.18 -7.25 -30.48
C GLY A 106 2.29 -7.25 -29.24
N LEU A 107 1.38 -6.28 -29.12
CA LEU A 107 0.43 -6.18 -28.02
C LEU A 107 -0.75 -7.15 -28.22
N THR A 108 -1.27 -7.70 -27.13
CA THR A 108 -2.48 -8.54 -27.16
C THR A 108 -3.71 -7.75 -27.59
N ALA A 109 -4.77 -8.44 -28.03
CA ALA A 109 -6.04 -7.79 -28.34
C ALA A 109 -6.60 -7.09 -27.09
N PRO A 110 -7.04 -5.81 -27.17
CA PRO A 110 -7.56 -5.08 -26.03
C PRO A 110 -8.72 -5.81 -25.36
N LYS A 111 -8.59 -6.09 -24.06
CA LYS A 111 -9.68 -6.63 -23.23
C LYS A 111 -10.40 -5.47 -22.55
N LYS A 112 -11.72 -5.39 -22.70
CA LYS A 112 -12.55 -4.38 -22.06
C LYS A 112 -13.25 -4.95 -20.82
N ASP A 113 -13.28 -4.18 -19.74
CA ASP A 113 -14.07 -4.44 -18.55
C ASP A 113 -14.58 -3.13 -17.90
N ASP A 114 -15.16 -3.23 -16.71
CA ASP A 114 -15.70 -2.09 -15.95
C ASP A 114 -14.63 -1.06 -15.53
N PHE A 115 -13.34 -1.39 -15.63
CA PHE A 115 -12.20 -0.54 -15.29
C PHE A 115 -11.56 0.09 -16.54
N GLY A 116 -12.11 -0.18 -17.72
CA GLY A 116 -11.70 0.42 -18.99
C GLY A 116 -11.18 -0.63 -19.96
N GLN A 117 -10.01 -0.38 -20.54
CA GLN A 117 -9.38 -1.28 -21.50
C GLN A 117 -7.95 -1.58 -21.11
N ARG A 118 -7.55 -2.84 -21.27
CA ARG A 118 -6.18 -3.29 -21.03
C ARG A 118 -5.61 -4.00 -22.24
N THR A 119 -4.31 -3.88 -22.39
CA THR A 119 -3.50 -4.62 -23.35
C THR A 119 -2.18 -5.00 -22.69
N SER A 120 -1.51 -6.02 -23.22
CA SER A 120 -0.26 -6.51 -22.64
C SER A 120 0.67 -7.08 -23.70
N GLN A 121 1.95 -7.18 -23.39
CA GLN A 121 2.94 -7.80 -24.26
C GLN A 121 4.02 -8.49 -23.43
N LYS A 122 4.44 -9.69 -23.86
CA LYS A 122 5.67 -10.31 -23.37
C LYS A 122 6.85 -9.84 -24.21
N LEU A 123 7.93 -9.47 -23.55
CA LEU A 123 9.13 -8.87 -24.13
C LEU A 123 10.35 -9.67 -23.68
N ALA A 124 11.19 -10.08 -24.64
CA ALA A 124 12.58 -10.33 -24.34
C ALA A 124 13.32 -8.99 -24.39
N LEU A 125 13.99 -8.64 -23.29
CA LEU A 125 14.71 -7.38 -23.13
C LEU A 125 16.19 -7.66 -22.99
N ALA A 126 16.99 -6.94 -23.78
CA ALA A 126 18.42 -6.76 -23.59
C ALA A 126 18.67 -5.33 -23.08
N PRO A 127 19.87 -5.03 -22.53
CA PRO A 127 20.18 -3.67 -22.09
C PRO A 127 19.93 -2.61 -23.17
N GLY A 128 19.13 -1.59 -22.84
CA GLY A 128 18.68 -0.56 -23.78
C GLY A 128 17.25 -0.08 -23.49
N THR A 129 16.66 0.64 -24.45
CA THR A 129 15.27 1.08 -24.40
C THR A 129 14.49 0.42 -25.53
N ARG A 130 13.30 -0.08 -25.21
CA ARG A 130 12.33 -0.60 -26.17
C ARG A 130 11.05 0.22 -26.08
N THR A 131 10.65 0.81 -27.19
CA THR A 131 9.45 1.63 -27.30
C THR A 131 8.26 0.81 -27.81
N VAL A 132 7.08 1.09 -27.29
CA VAL A 132 5.79 0.55 -27.73
C VAL A 132 4.82 1.70 -27.90
N GLU A 133 4.08 1.74 -29.01
CA GLU A 133 3.09 2.78 -29.30
C GLU A 133 1.66 2.25 -29.28
N ILE A 134 0.75 3.07 -28.74
CA ILE A 134 -0.69 2.79 -28.67
C ILE A 134 -1.44 4.05 -29.08
N LYS A 135 -2.35 3.96 -30.05
CA LYS A 135 -3.27 5.07 -30.36
C LYS A 135 -4.42 5.04 -29.37
N VAL A 136 -4.57 6.12 -28.62
CA VAL A 136 -5.57 6.28 -27.56
C VAL A 136 -6.61 7.30 -28.00
N LYS A 137 -7.89 6.96 -27.89
CA LYS A 137 -9.02 7.85 -28.16
C LYS A 137 -9.75 8.21 -26.88
N ALA A 138 -9.96 9.51 -26.66
CA ALA A 138 -10.84 9.99 -25.61
C ALA A 138 -12.32 9.81 -26.00
N VAL A 139 -13.11 9.20 -25.11
CA VAL A 139 -14.53 8.89 -25.34
C VAL A 139 -15.48 9.49 -24.30
N ALA A 140 -14.96 9.91 -23.15
CA ALA A 140 -15.73 10.64 -22.15
C ALA A 140 -14.86 11.72 -21.49
N ALA A 141 -15.50 12.80 -21.06
CA ALA A 141 -14.84 13.86 -20.31
C ALA A 141 -14.69 13.48 -18.83
N GLY A 142 -13.69 14.05 -18.17
CA GLY A 142 -13.41 13.82 -16.75
C GLY A 142 -11.98 13.35 -16.48
N PRO A 143 -11.65 13.11 -15.20
CA PRO A 143 -10.33 12.63 -14.82
C PRO A 143 -10.05 11.25 -15.42
N ALA A 144 -8.82 11.05 -15.89
CA ALA A 144 -8.32 9.82 -16.47
C ALA A 144 -6.86 9.62 -16.04
N GLN A 145 -6.49 8.38 -15.79
CA GLN A 145 -5.12 7.98 -15.52
C GLN A 145 -4.80 6.72 -16.32
N ILE A 146 -3.84 6.84 -17.25
CA ILE A 146 -3.27 5.69 -17.96
C ILE A 146 -2.17 5.11 -17.09
N GLN A 147 -2.09 3.78 -16.98
CA GLN A 147 -1.04 3.11 -16.22
C GLN A 147 -0.25 2.19 -17.14
N ALA A 148 1.08 2.19 -16.98
CA ALA A 148 1.99 1.24 -17.61
C ALA A 148 2.82 0.56 -16.51
N ASP A 149 2.76 -0.77 -16.46
CA ASP A 149 3.50 -1.60 -15.52
C ASP A 149 4.40 -2.56 -16.30
N ILE A 150 5.66 -2.71 -15.85
CA ILE A 150 6.60 -3.70 -16.37
C ILE A 150 7.09 -4.57 -15.20
N SER A 151 7.14 -5.88 -15.38
CA SER A 151 7.76 -6.79 -14.41
C SER A 151 8.44 -7.98 -15.09
N ASP A 152 9.47 -8.52 -14.46
CA ASP A 152 10.00 -9.83 -14.81
C ASP A 152 9.05 -10.95 -14.34
N ILE A 153 8.55 -11.73 -15.30
CA ILE A 153 7.58 -12.79 -15.07
C ILE A 153 8.24 -13.99 -14.37
N ASP A 154 9.50 -14.28 -14.69
CA ASP A 154 10.19 -15.48 -14.19
C ASP A 154 10.76 -15.25 -12.78
N HIS A 155 11.18 -14.00 -12.50
CA HIS A 155 11.76 -13.59 -11.23
C HIS A 155 11.15 -12.26 -10.76
N PRO A 156 9.88 -12.27 -10.30
CA PRO A 156 9.21 -11.07 -9.81
C PRO A 156 9.96 -10.53 -8.59
N ASP A 157 10.51 -9.33 -8.75
CA ASP A 157 11.31 -8.63 -7.75
C ASP A 157 11.14 -7.12 -8.00
N PRO A 158 11.04 -6.27 -6.97
CA PRO A 158 10.92 -4.81 -7.15
C PRO A 158 12.08 -4.22 -7.96
N ARG A 159 13.26 -4.86 -7.99
CA ARG A 159 14.41 -4.47 -8.83
C ARG A 159 14.30 -4.92 -10.28
N ARG A 160 13.27 -5.67 -10.63
CA ARG A 160 12.96 -6.11 -12.00
C ARG A 160 11.53 -5.72 -12.35
N ALA A 161 11.07 -4.60 -11.80
CA ALA A 161 9.77 -4.04 -12.09
C ALA A 161 9.85 -2.51 -12.22
N GLY A 162 8.81 -1.92 -12.79
CA GLY A 162 8.68 -0.48 -12.98
C GLY A 162 7.22 -0.10 -13.20
N HIS A 163 6.90 1.16 -12.88
CA HIS A 163 5.59 1.74 -13.06
C HIS A 163 5.75 3.17 -13.58
N ASP A 164 4.84 3.59 -14.47
CA ASP A 164 4.60 4.99 -14.77
C ASP A 164 3.13 5.21 -15.15
N SER A 165 2.68 6.46 -15.04
CA SER A 165 1.31 6.83 -15.28
C SER A 165 1.19 8.19 -15.98
N VAL A 166 0.07 8.37 -16.69
CA VAL A 166 -0.26 9.63 -17.36
C VAL A 166 -1.60 10.13 -16.85
N GLU A 167 -1.56 11.21 -16.07
CA GLU A 167 -2.73 11.89 -15.52
C GLU A 167 -3.21 13.00 -16.46
N LEU A 168 -4.51 13.00 -16.75
CA LEU A 168 -5.17 14.05 -17.52
C LEU A 168 -6.63 14.22 -17.09
N THR A 169 -7.17 15.41 -17.29
CA THR A 169 -8.61 15.68 -17.15
C THR A 169 -9.17 15.95 -18.54
N VAL A 170 -9.79 14.93 -19.14
CA VAL A 170 -10.32 14.96 -20.51
C VAL A 170 -11.41 16.00 -20.63
N GLY A 171 -11.21 16.96 -21.54
CA GLY A 171 -12.15 18.02 -21.85
C GLY A 171 -13.19 17.61 -22.90
N THR A 172 -14.31 18.32 -22.95
CA THR A 172 -15.42 18.05 -23.89
C THR A 172 -15.15 18.57 -25.31
N SER A 173 -14.27 19.55 -25.46
CA SER A 173 -13.91 20.17 -26.73
C SER A 173 -12.39 20.25 -26.93
N LYS A 174 -11.97 20.38 -28.18
CA LYS A 174 -10.55 20.51 -28.54
C LYS A 174 -9.86 21.60 -27.73
N GLY A 175 -8.70 21.27 -27.13
CA GLY A 175 -7.92 22.19 -26.30
C GLY A 175 -8.47 22.43 -24.89
N SER A 176 -9.52 21.70 -24.47
CA SER A 176 -10.06 21.79 -23.10
C SER A 176 -9.61 20.68 -22.16
N THR A 177 -8.65 19.84 -22.58
CA THR A 177 -8.05 18.80 -21.75
C THR A 177 -6.84 19.35 -20.99
N ASP A 178 -6.85 19.20 -19.67
CA ASP A 178 -5.78 19.64 -18.78
C ASP A 178 -4.84 18.50 -18.39
N LYS A 179 -3.56 18.81 -18.15
CA LYS A 179 -2.60 17.86 -17.55
C LYS A 179 -2.93 17.67 -16.07
N GLY A 180 -2.84 16.43 -15.59
CA GLY A 180 -3.08 16.11 -14.18
C GLY A 180 -4.54 15.84 -13.87
N VAL A 181 -4.76 15.43 -12.62
CA VAL A 181 -6.06 14.98 -12.11
C VAL A 181 -6.33 15.74 -10.81
N SER A 182 -7.15 16.80 -10.87
CA SER A 182 -7.55 17.57 -9.68
C SER A 182 -8.90 17.06 -9.16
N VAL A 183 -8.87 16.10 -8.23
CA VAL A 183 -10.09 15.46 -7.72
C VAL A 183 -10.20 15.50 -6.21
N SER A 184 -9.71 16.53 -5.53
CA SER A 184 -10.00 16.67 -4.09
C SER A 184 -11.52 16.70 -3.81
N LYS A 185 -12.34 17.12 -4.78
CA LYS A 185 -13.80 16.97 -4.76
C LYS A 185 -14.33 16.35 -6.06
N GLY A 186 -15.04 15.23 -5.93
CA GLY A 186 -15.64 14.50 -7.06
C GLY A 186 -17.15 14.33 -6.90
N ARG A 187 -17.84 14.10 -8.03
CA ARG A 187 -19.22 13.61 -8.04
C ARG A 187 -19.23 12.11 -8.30
N ALA A 188 -20.12 11.41 -7.60
CA ALA A 188 -20.33 9.99 -7.75
C ALA A 188 -21.09 9.67 -9.05
N THR A 189 -20.73 8.55 -9.66
CA THR A 189 -21.49 7.96 -10.76
C THR A 189 -22.62 7.10 -10.20
N LYS A 190 -23.82 7.21 -10.79
CA LYS A 190 -24.98 6.39 -10.40
C LYS A 190 -24.90 5.03 -11.07
N VAL A 191 -24.82 3.96 -10.29
CA VAL A 191 -24.84 2.58 -10.79
C VAL A 191 -25.79 1.74 -9.94
N GLN A 192 -26.70 1.01 -10.58
CA GLN A 192 -27.77 0.28 -9.86
C GLN A 192 -27.31 -1.06 -9.27
N ARG A 193 -26.22 -1.68 -9.76
CA ARG A 193 -25.74 -2.99 -9.31
C ARG A 193 -24.22 -3.02 -9.11
N PRO A 194 -23.70 -3.84 -8.17
CA PRO A 194 -22.26 -4.12 -8.07
C PRO A 194 -21.68 -4.68 -9.38
N GLY A 195 -20.43 -4.33 -9.67
CA GLY A 195 -19.73 -4.77 -10.89
C GLY A 195 -18.96 -6.09 -10.73
N PRO A 196 -18.24 -6.55 -11.76
CA PRO A 196 -17.30 -7.67 -11.67
C PRO A 196 -16.26 -7.45 -10.56
N GLY A 197 -15.79 -8.53 -9.94
CA GLY A 197 -14.85 -8.44 -8.81
C GLY A 197 -15.50 -8.07 -7.48
N THR A 198 -16.84 -8.03 -7.42
CA THR A 198 -17.59 -7.88 -6.17
C THR A 198 -17.16 -8.95 -5.17
N ARG A 199 -16.63 -8.52 -4.03
CA ARG A 199 -16.35 -9.40 -2.90
C ARG A 199 -17.36 -9.17 -1.80
N ALA A 200 -17.73 -10.25 -1.12
CA ALA A 200 -18.34 -10.12 0.20
C ALA A 200 -17.31 -9.40 1.08
N PRO A 201 -17.74 -8.38 1.84
CA PRO A 201 -16.82 -7.66 2.71
C PRO A 201 -16.11 -8.65 3.64
N ARG A 202 -14.78 -8.58 3.71
CA ARG A 202 -14.03 -9.29 4.76
C ARG A 202 -14.55 -8.72 6.07
N LYS A 203 -15.35 -9.50 6.82
CA LYS A 203 -15.74 -9.12 8.17
C LYS A 203 -14.46 -9.01 8.98
N VAL A 204 -13.98 -7.80 9.19
CA VAL A 204 -12.97 -7.52 10.20
C VAL A 204 -13.74 -7.48 11.52
N THR A 205 -14.10 -8.66 12.02
CA THR A 205 -14.60 -8.77 13.39
C THR A 205 -13.42 -8.35 14.27
N PRO A 206 -13.60 -7.39 15.19
CA PRO A 206 -12.57 -7.07 16.15
C PRO A 206 -12.10 -8.39 16.81
N LYS A 207 -10.79 -8.71 16.76
CA LYS A 207 -10.25 -9.83 17.55
C LYS A 207 -10.40 -9.58 19.05
N THR A 208 -10.77 -8.35 19.44
CA THR A 208 -11.13 -7.92 20.79
C THR A 208 -12.43 -7.12 20.74
N PRO A 209 -13.47 -7.41 21.55
CA PRO A 209 -14.75 -6.72 21.46
C PRO A 209 -14.62 -5.20 21.59
N ALA A 210 -15.22 -4.45 20.66
CA ALA A 210 -15.44 -3.03 20.86
C ALA A 210 -16.47 -2.84 21.99
N PRO A 211 -16.30 -1.88 22.93
CA PRO A 211 -17.32 -1.58 23.92
C PRO A 211 -18.61 -1.13 23.21
N ALA A 212 -19.73 -1.68 23.66
CA ALA A 212 -21.05 -1.40 23.11
C ALA A 212 -21.36 0.10 23.25
N LYS A 213 -21.74 0.75 22.15
CA LYS A 213 -22.39 2.06 22.24
C LYS A 213 -23.77 1.87 22.88
N ALA A 214 -24.04 2.64 23.93
CA ALA A 214 -25.36 2.72 24.52
C ALA A 214 -26.40 3.10 23.46
N ALA A 215 -27.51 2.37 23.46
CA ALA A 215 -28.69 2.74 22.70
C ALA A 215 -29.34 3.92 23.42
N ASP A 216 -29.28 5.11 22.83
CA ASP A 216 -30.00 6.25 23.37
C ASP A 216 -31.50 6.16 23.02
N ALA A 217 -32.27 6.46 24.05
CA ALA A 217 -33.71 6.28 24.16
C ALA A 217 -34.51 7.24 23.27
N SER A 218 -35.72 6.77 22.94
CA SER A 218 -36.76 7.45 22.18
C SER A 218 -37.12 8.83 22.75
N ALA A 219 -37.16 9.84 21.89
CA ALA A 219 -37.70 11.17 22.17
C ALA A 219 -38.95 11.45 21.28
N PRO A 220 -39.85 12.35 21.70
CA PRO A 220 -41.27 12.33 21.33
C PRO A 220 -41.58 12.90 19.93
N ALA A 221 -42.79 12.61 19.45
CA ALA A 221 -43.26 12.91 18.10
C ALA A 221 -43.22 14.41 17.72
N ALA A 222 -42.45 14.74 16.68
CA ALA A 222 -42.38 16.07 16.07
C ALA A 222 -41.92 15.96 14.60
N ASN A 223 -42.82 16.24 13.64
CA ASN A 223 -42.67 16.13 12.18
C ASN A 223 -42.17 14.76 11.67
N ALA A 224 -42.74 14.24 10.58
CA ALA A 224 -42.26 12.99 9.99
C ALA A 224 -40.77 13.12 9.62
N GLN A 225 -39.92 12.31 10.25
CA GLN A 225 -38.47 12.29 10.03
C GLN A 225 -38.17 11.97 8.55
N THR A 226 -37.22 12.70 7.96
CA THR A 226 -36.73 12.43 6.61
C THR A 226 -35.38 11.71 6.71
N CYS A 227 -35.23 10.60 6.01
CA CYS A 227 -34.02 9.78 6.02
C CYS A 227 -33.47 9.57 4.60
N VAL A 228 -32.15 9.66 4.45
CA VAL A 228 -31.44 9.31 3.22
C VAL A 228 -30.48 8.17 3.53
N ASN A 229 -30.63 7.05 2.82
CA ASN A 229 -29.80 5.86 2.98
C ASN A 229 -29.20 5.38 1.66
N GLY A 230 -28.22 4.48 1.75
CA GLY A 230 -27.54 3.89 0.61
C GLY A 230 -26.32 3.07 1.04
N THR A 231 -25.49 2.69 0.07
CA THR A 231 -24.21 2.02 0.28
C THR A 231 -23.12 2.75 -0.49
N PHE A 232 -22.04 3.14 0.18
CA PHE A 232 -20.86 3.71 -0.47
C PHE A 232 -19.87 2.61 -0.85
N ARG A 233 -19.41 2.63 -2.10
CA ARG A 233 -18.55 1.60 -2.69
C ARG A 233 -17.38 2.24 -3.43
N ASN A 234 -16.30 1.48 -3.57
CA ASN A 234 -15.15 1.86 -4.35
C ASN A 234 -14.84 0.76 -5.37
N ARG A 235 -14.38 1.19 -6.56
CA ARG A 235 -13.83 0.31 -7.58
C ARG A 235 -12.38 0.69 -7.77
N PHE A 236 -11.49 -0.28 -7.60
CA PHE A 236 -10.05 -0.09 -7.73
C PHE A 236 -9.39 -1.35 -8.28
N GLN A 237 -8.15 -1.22 -8.72
CA GLN A 237 -7.29 -2.34 -9.08
C GLN A 237 -6.38 -2.65 -7.89
N SER A 238 -6.28 -3.92 -7.51
CA SER A 238 -5.46 -4.39 -6.40
C SER A 238 -4.33 -5.26 -6.91
N ALA A 239 -3.12 -5.02 -6.40
CA ALA A 239 -1.96 -5.87 -6.63
C ALA A 239 -2.24 -7.30 -6.13
N GLU A 240 -2.90 -7.44 -4.98
CA GLU A 240 -3.24 -8.71 -4.37
C GLU A 240 -4.22 -9.52 -5.23
N GLY A 241 -3.82 -10.76 -5.56
CA GLY A 241 -4.62 -11.67 -6.37
C GLY A 241 -4.71 -11.31 -7.85
N GLY A 242 -3.89 -10.37 -8.31
CA GLY A 242 -3.61 -10.09 -9.72
C GLY A 242 -2.43 -10.93 -10.24
N ASN A 243 -1.93 -10.54 -11.41
CA ASN A 243 -0.66 -11.01 -11.99
C ASN A 243 -0.05 -9.89 -12.85
N TRP A 244 1.11 -10.14 -13.48
CA TRP A 244 1.77 -9.15 -14.33
C TRP A 244 0.90 -8.64 -15.49
N GLU A 245 0.00 -9.46 -16.05
CA GLU A 245 -0.86 -9.08 -17.17
C GLU A 245 -1.97 -8.14 -16.68
N ALA A 246 -2.44 -8.33 -15.44
CA ALA A 246 -3.43 -7.46 -14.83
C ALA A 246 -3.51 -7.60 -13.32
N LYS A 247 -3.53 -6.44 -12.65
CA LYS A 247 -4.00 -6.28 -11.28
C LYS A 247 -5.45 -6.79 -11.16
N ALA A 248 -5.82 -7.24 -9.97
CA ALA A 248 -7.16 -7.74 -9.72
C ALA A 248 -8.17 -6.59 -9.61
N ASN A 249 -9.21 -6.64 -10.43
CA ASN A 249 -10.35 -5.73 -10.32
C ASN A 249 -11.13 -6.00 -9.02
N ARG A 250 -11.39 -4.94 -8.23
CA ARG A 250 -12.10 -5.00 -6.95
C ARG A 250 -13.29 -4.04 -6.95
N ASP A 251 -14.42 -4.53 -6.45
CA ASP A 251 -15.61 -3.72 -6.15
C ASP A 251 -16.02 -4.00 -4.70
N GLU A 252 -15.69 -3.05 -3.81
CA GLU A 252 -15.79 -3.25 -2.36
C GLU A 252 -16.55 -2.10 -1.68
N PRO A 253 -17.33 -2.36 -0.61
CA PRO A 253 -17.91 -1.31 0.20
C PRO A 253 -16.85 -0.55 1.00
N VAL A 254 -16.97 0.77 1.12
CA VAL A 254 -16.04 1.59 1.91
C VAL A 254 -16.51 1.69 3.35
N SER A 255 -15.69 1.24 4.30
CA SER A 255 -16.04 1.12 5.71
C SER A 255 -15.64 2.35 6.53
N ASN A 256 -16.47 2.70 7.52
CA ASN A 256 -16.22 3.73 8.53
C ASN A 256 -15.84 5.11 7.95
N ALA A 257 -16.22 5.43 6.72
CA ALA A 257 -15.99 6.75 6.15
C ALA A 257 -16.98 7.77 6.76
N ASN A 258 -16.50 8.96 7.07
CA ASN A 258 -17.33 10.07 7.53
C ASN A 258 -18.30 10.49 6.41
N VAL A 259 -19.58 10.63 6.75
CA VAL A 259 -20.64 11.06 5.83
C VAL A 259 -21.40 12.27 6.35
N THR A 260 -21.73 13.18 5.44
CA THR A 260 -22.53 14.38 5.73
C THR A 260 -23.69 14.48 4.74
N LEU A 261 -24.92 14.58 5.24
CA LEU A 261 -26.08 14.94 4.44
C LEU A 261 -26.16 16.46 4.36
N TRP A 262 -25.99 17.00 3.18
CA TRP A 262 -26.17 18.42 2.86
C TRP A 262 -27.52 18.63 2.17
N GLY A 263 -28.11 19.81 2.32
CA GLY A 263 -29.31 20.15 1.55
C GLY A 263 -29.79 21.57 1.71
N LYS A 264 -30.82 21.91 0.93
CA LYS A 264 -31.54 23.18 0.93
C LYS A 264 -33.00 22.91 1.28
N PRO A 265 -33.51 23.37 2.45
CA PRO A 265 -34.90 23.13 2.82
C PRO A 265 -35.91 23.71 1.81
N THR A 266 -35.62 24.90 1.27
CA THR A 266 -36.44 25.57 0.24
C THR A 266 -35.61 25.79 -1.03
N ALA A 267 -36.27 25.98 -2.18
CA ALA A 267 -35.60 26.14 -3.48
C ALA A 267 -34.64 27.35 -3.53
N GLY A 268 -35.01 28.46 -2.88
CA GLY A 268 -34.16 29.65 -2.73
C GLY A 268 -33.29 29.66 -1.48
N GLY A 269 -33.29 28.57 -0.68
CA GLY A 269 -32.60 28.51 0.60
C GLY A 269 -31.09 28.28 0.48
N ALA A 270 -30.35 28.69 1.52
CA ALA A 270 -28.94 28.37 1.66
C ALA A 270 -28.71 26.87 1.92
N THR A 271 -27.60 26.35 1.40
CA THR A 271 -27.12 25.00 1.72
C THR A 271 -26.79 24.92 3.20
N ARG A 272 -27.27 23.88 3.87
CA ARG A 272 -26.98 23.59 5.27
C ARG A 272 -26.70 22.11 5.48
N LYS A 273 -25.98 21.81 6.55
CA LYS A 273 -25.79 20.44 7.04
C LYS A 273 -27.09 19.98 7.70
N LEU A 274 -27.61 18.84 7.25
CA LEU A 274 -28.86 18.26 7.74
C LEU A 274 -28.60 17.13 8.74
N ALA A 275 -27.62 16.28 8.46
CA ALA A 275 -27.21 15.18 9.33
C ALA A 275 -25.75 14.78 9.06
N THR A 276 -25.13 14.05 10.00
CA THR A 276 -23.81 13.44 9.85
C THR A 276 -23.83 12.01 10.38
N GLY A 277 -22.93 11.19 9.88
CA GLY A 277 -22.76 9.82 10.35
C GLY A 277 -21.49 9.20 9.79
N MET A 278 -21.45 7.88 9.75
CA MET A 278 -20.39 7.11 9.12
C MET A 278 -20.99 5.98 8.28
N THR A 279 -20.25 5.51 7.27
CA THR A 279 -20.58 4.25 6.62
C THR A 279 -20.35 3.09 7.58
N GLY A 280 -21.17 2.05 7.46
CA GLY A 280 -21.14 0.89 8.34
C GLY A 280 -19.88 0.06 8.15
N ASN A 281 -19.34 -0.43 9.26
CA ASN A 281 -18.15 -1.29 9.29
C ASN A 281 -18.39 -2.56 8.47
N GLY A 282 -17.56 -2.79 7.45
CA GLY A 282 -17.61 -3.97 6.59
C GLY A 282 -18.88 -4.06 5.74
N ASN A 283 -19.63 -2.98 5.50
CA ASN A 283 -20.75 -3.04 4.57
C ASN A 283 -21.03 -1.74 3.80
N GLY A 284 -20.39 -0.63 4.17
CA GLY A 284 -20.50 0.65 3.46
C GLY A 284 -21.88 1.31 3.55
N LYS A 285 -22.83 0.72 4.30
CA LYS A 285 -24.20 1.22 4.41
C LYS A 285 -24.25 2.48 5.26
N PHE A 286 -25.06 3.45 4.89
CA PHE A 286 -25.33 4.63 5.72
C PHE A 286 -26.83 4.88 5.77
N ASN A 287 -27.27 5.51 6.87
CA ASN A 287 -28.63 5.99 7.05
C ASN A 287 -28.58 7.32 7.83
N LEU A 288 -28.92 8.41 7.14
CA LEU A 288 -28.81 9.77 7.66
C LEU A 288 -30.21 10.37 7.76
N CYS A 289 -30.64 10.67 8.98
CA CYS A 289 -31.97 11.17 9.23
C CYS A 289 -31.95 12.54 9.89
N TYR A 290 -32.95 13.36 9.58
CA TYR A 290 -33.12 14.69 10.14
C TYR A 290 -34.61 15.05 10.20
N THR A 291 -34.94 16.01 11.05
CA THR A 291 -36.29 16.58 11.12
C THR A 291 -36.37 17.77 10.17
N PRO A 292 -37.19 17.71 9.10
CA PRO A 292 -37.28 18.81 8.14
C PRO A 292 -38.03 20.01 8.75
N THR A 293 -37.62 21.22 8.37
CA THR A 293 -38.29 22.48 8.78
C THR A 293 -39.44 22.87 7.86
N THR A 294 -39.62 22.13 6.77
CA THR A 294 -40.63 22.30 5.72
C THR A 294 -41.22 20.93 5.38
N SER A 295 -42.38 20.88 4.72
CA SER A 295 -43.00 19.59 4.34
C SER A 295 -42.14 18.74 3.41
N THR A 296 -41.30 19.38 2.61
CA THR A 296 -40.30 18.75 1.74
C THR A 296 -38.98 19.51 1.84
N THR A 297 -37.86 18.82 1.63
CA THR A 297 -36.55 19.46 1.41
C THR A 297 -36.28 19.52 -0.08
N SER A 298 -36.11 20.74 -0.59
CA SER A 298 -36.02 20.99 -2.04
C SER A 298 -34.89 20.23 -2.71
N VAL A 299 -33.69 20.22 -2.12
CA VAL A 299 -32.54 19.48 -2.66
C VAL A 299 -31.70 18.90 -1.52
N ALA A 300 -31.23 17.67 -1.63
CA ALA A 300 -30.28 17.06 -0.70
C ALA A 300 -29.26 16.14 -1.41
N TRP A 301 -28.06 16.01 -0.86
CA TRP A 301 -27.02 15.08 -1.33
C TRP A 301 -26.12 14.64 -0.18
N VAL A 302 -25.47 13.49 -0.33
CA VAL A 302 -24.55 12.93 0.67
C VAL A 302 -23.11 13.16 0.21
N GLU A 303 -22.29 13.74 1.08
CA GLU A 303 -20.84 13.87 0.90
C GLU A 303 -20.13 12.84 1.77
N PHE A 304 -19.24 12.06 1.15
CA PHE A 304 -18.33 11.11 1.77
C PHE A 304 -16.94 11.73 1.82
N ARG A 305 -16.20 11.58 2.92
CA ARG A 305 -14.82 12.06 3.03
C ARG A 305 -13.84 10.92 3.34
N THR A 306 -12.61 11.03 2.84
CA THR A 306 -11.50 10.10 3.16
C THR A 306 -11.00 10.30 4.59
N GLN A 307 -11.88 10.13 5.55
CA GLN A 307 -11.63 10.22 6.98
C GLN A 307 -12.55 9.25 7.70
N ALA A 308 -12.00 8.52 8.66
CA ALA A 308 -12.78 7.65 9.54
C ALA A 308 -12.78 8.20 10.97
N GLY A 309 -13.92 8.74 11.38
CA GLY A 309 -14.07 9.45 12.64
C GLY A 309 -13.02 10.55 12.75
N ARG A 310 -12.10 10.39 13.72
CA ARG A 310 -10.92 11.24 13.91
C ARG A 310 -9.63 10.41 13.96
N MET A 311 -9.69 9.15 13.54
CA MET A 311 -8.62 8.17 13.79
C MET A 311 -7.69 8.00 12.60
N TRP A 312 -8.19 8.07 11.38
CA TRP A 312 -7.31 8.13 10.20
C TRP A 312 -7.94 8.86 9.04
N SER A 313 -7.10 9.31 8.12
CA SER A 313 -7.52 10.00 6.90
C SER A 313 -6.51 9.83 5.77
N VAL A 314 -7.00 10.00 4.55
CA VAL A 314 -6.18 10.16 3.35
C VAL A 314 -6.35 11.58 2.83
N VAL A 315 -5.24 12.27 2.55
CA VAL A 315 -5.21 13.67 2.13
C VAL A 315 -4.38 13.85 0.86
N ASP A 316 -4.66 14.91 0.11
CA ASP A 316 -3.86 15.34 -1.03
C ASP A 316 -2.54 16.00 -0.58
N TYR A 317 -1.72 16.41 -1.55
CA TYR A 317 -0.46 17.13 -1.32
C TYR A 317 -0.60 18.38 -0.43
N ASN A 318 -1.76 19.06 -0.47
CA ASN A 318 -2.03 20.27 0.30
C ASN A 318 -2.66 19.95 1.68
N GLY A 319 -2.79 18.68 2.05
CA GLY A 319 -3.41 18.24 3.29
C GLY A 319 -4.94 18.26 3.27
N ASN A 320 -5.58 18.40 2.10
CA ASN A 320 -7.04 18.34 2.00
C ASN A 320 -7.53 16.90 1.88
N GLN A 321 -8.61 16.57 2.59
CA GLN A 321 -9.29 15.30 2.40
C GLN A 321 -9.98 15.25 1.04
N TYR A 322 -9.97 14.07 0.42
CA TYR A 322 -10.80 13.79 -0.73
C TYR A 322 -12.26 13.70 -0.31
N ALA A 323 -13.14 14.22 -1.15
CA ALA A 323 -14.58 14.14 -0.95
C ALA A 323 -15.31 13.67 -2.21
N THR A 324 -16.22 12.72 -2.05
CA THR A 324 -17.16 12.30 -3.11
C THR A 324 -18.57 12.74 -2.73
N SER A 325 -19.26 13.48 -3.59
CA SER A 325 -20.68 13.81 -3.42
C SER A 325 -21.57 12.89 -4.24
N SER A 326 -22.66 12.39 -3.65
CA SER A 326 -23.72 11.69 -4.37
C SER A 326 -24.39 12.61 -5.41
N TYR A 327 -25.16 12.01 -6.30
CA TYR A 327 -26.15 12.78 -7.06
C TYR A 327 -27.17 13.44 -6.12
N ALA A 328 -27.74 14.55 -6.57
CA ALA A 328 -28.75 15.28 -5.81
C ALA A 328 -30.11 14.57 -5.86
N LEU A 329 -30.81 14.58 -4.73
CA LEU A 329 -32.20 14.20 -4.58
C LEU A 329 -33.02 15.48 -4.49
N ASN A 330 -34.16 15.52 -5.17
CA ASN A 330 -35.04 16.69 -5.19
C ASN A 330 -36.35 16.40 -4.46
N ASN A 331 -36.88 17.42 -3.79
CA ASN A 331 -38.20 17.42 -3.14
C ASN A 331 -38.42 16.20 -2.24
N ILE A 332 -37.45 15.90 -1.39
CA ILE A 332 -37.51 14.72 -0.52
C ILE A 332 -38.43 14.95 0.68
N SER A 333 -39.24 13.95 0.98
CA SER A 333 -39.99 13.77 2.22
C SER A 333 -39.97 12.28 2.60
N GLY A 334 -39.90 11.97 3.90
CA GLY A 334 -39.81 10.58 4.35
C GLY A 334 -38.48 9.91 4.00
N THR A 335 -38.49 8.63 3.57
CA THR A 335 -37.26 7.88 3.31
C THR A 335 -36.90 7.87 1.83
N ALA A 336 -35.68 8.30 1.50
CA ALA A 336 -35.09 8.22 0.16
C ALA A 336 -33.86 7.30 0.16
N ASN A 337 -33.70 6.52 -0.91
CA ASN A 337 -32.58 5.57 -1.06
C ASN A 337 -31.73 5.93 -2.28
N LEU A 338 -30.43 6.07 -2.07
CA LEU A 338 -29.43 6.34 -3.11
C LEU A 338 -28.89 5.06 -3.79
N GLY A 339 -29.28 3.87 -3.33
CA GLY A 339 -28.72 2.62 -3.80
C GLY A 339 -27.21 2.56 -3.56
N ASN A 340 -26.44 2.15 -4.57
CA ASN A 340 -24.99 2.21 -4.54
C ASN A 340 -24.49 3.57 -5.04
N VAL A 341 -23.62 4.19 -4.25
CA VAL A 341 -22.89 5.40 -4.60
C VAL A 341 -21.42 5.01 -4.70
N TYR A 342 -20.78 5.29 -5.84
CA TYR A 342 -19.37 4.96 -6.04
C TYR A 342 -18.48 6.17 -5.80
N ALA A 343 -17.31 5.92 -5.21
CA ALA A 343 -16.16 6.80 -5.27
C ALA A 343 -15.89 7.25 -6.72
N ASN A 344 -15.39 8.47 -6.88
CA ASN A 344 -14.92 8.91 -8.19
C ASN A 344 -13.67 8.11 -8.60
N GLU A 345 -13.54 7.76 -9.87
CA GLU A 345 -12.43 6.93 -10.39
C GLU A 345 -11.06 7.55 -10.09
N GLY A 346 -10.91 8.86 -10.23
CA GLY A 346 -9.67 9.57 -9.92
C GLY A 346 -9.38 9.72 -8.41
N GLN A 347 -10.27 9.24 -7.55
CA GLN A 347 -10.10 9.16 -6.09
C GLN A 347 -10.00 7.70 -5.60
N SER A 348 -10.12 6.71 -6.48
CA SER A 348 -10.30 5.30 -6.10
C SER A 348 -9.16 4.78 -5.22
N ARG A 349 -7.90 5.12 -5.53
CA ARG A 349 -6.72 4.79 -4.72
C ARG A 349 -6.75 5.42 -3.33
N ALA A 350 -7.14 6.69 -3.20
CA ALA A 350 -7.30 7.33 -1.89
C ALA A 350 -8.36 6.63 -1.03
N TRP A 351 -9.48 6.21 -1.64
CA TRP A 351 -10.50 5.42 -0.96
C TRP A 351 -10.04 4.01 -0.60
N HIS A 352 -9.22 3.39 -1.45
CA HIS A 352 -8.63 2.08 -1.17
C HIS A 352 -7.67 2.15 0.02
N ALA A 353 -6.74 3.12 0.06
CA ALA A 353 -5.85 3.34 1.20
C ALA A 353 -6.63 3.57 2.51
N LEU A 354 -7.72 4.35 2.48
CA LEU A 354 -8.58 4.56 3.66
C LEU A 354 -9.19 3.26 4.18
N ASP A 355 -9.71 2.41 3.28
CA ASP A 355 -10.32 1.13 3.66
C ASP A 355 -9.27 0.10 4.07
N THR A 356 -8.06 0.16 3.50
CA THR A 356 -6.94 -0.66 3.94
C THR A 356 -6.53 -0.36 5.39
N LEU A 357 -6.49 0.93 5.78
CA LEU A 357 -6.27 1.31 7.18
C LEU A 357 -7.38 0.81 8.13
N ASN A 358 -8.61 0.64 7.65
CA ASN A 358 -9.68 0.02 8.46
C ASN A 358 -9.32 -1.41 8.86
N LYS A 359 -8.67 -2.17 7.98
CA LYS A 359 -8.30 -3.57 8.22
C LYS A 359 -7.28 -3.67 9.35
N LEU A 360 -6.27 -2.79 9.35
CA LEU A 360 -5.32 -2.67 10.46
C LEU A 360 -6.00 -2.16 11.73
N TRP A 361 -6.84 -1.12 11.66
CA TRP A 361 -7.50 -0.52 12.83
C TRP A 361 -8.19 -1.57 13.71
N TRP A 362 -8.95 -2.48 13.12
CA TRP A 362 -9.68 -3.51 13.88
C TRP A 362 -8.81 -4.66 14.38
N ASN A 363 -7.54 -4.74 13.94
CA ASN A 363 -6.57 -5.75 14.36
C ASN A 363 -5.40 -5.18 15.19
N ARG A 364 -5.23 -3.85 15.29
CA ARG A 364 -4.06 -3.08 15.78
C ARG A 364 -3.41 -3.48 17.12
N GLY A 365 -4.01 -4.38 17.89
CA GLY A 365 -3.41 -4.88 19.14
C GLY A 365 -3.30 -3.80 20.22
N SER A 366 -4.33 -2.97 20.37
CA SER A 366 -4.42 -1.93 21.42
C SER A 366 -5.41 -2.32 22.52
N THR A 367 -5.11 -1.94 23.77
CA THR A 367 -6.03 -2.03 24.92
C THR A 367 -6.85 -0.77 25.14
N THR A 368 -6.68 0.24 24.29
CA THR A 368 -7.36 1.54 24.35
C THR A 368 -8.18 1.76 23.08
N ASN A 369 -8.99 2.81 23.08
CA ASN A 369 -9.73 3.26 21.91
C ASN A 369 -8.84 4.01 20.91
N CYS A 370 -7.51 4.05 21.10
CA CYS A 370 -6.53 4.69 20.21
C CYS A 370 -5.74 3.67 19.37
N TRP A 371 -4.89 4.15 18.46
CA TRP A 371 -4.06 3.28 17.60
C TRP A 371 -3.15 2.38 18.42
N ALA A 372 -2.53 2.92 19.47
CA ALA A 372 -1.61 2.20 20.34
C ALA A 372 -2.01 2.29 21.82
N SER A 373 -1.65 1.26 22.60
CA SER A 373 -1.88 1.23 24.06
C SER A 373 -1.04 2.25 24.84
N SER A 374 -0.05 2.87 24.19
CA SER A 374 0.74 3.99 24.73
C SER A 374 -0.07 5.28 24.82
N GLU A 375 -1.19 5.37 24.10
CA GLU A 375 -2.07 6.54 24.05
C GLU A 375 -3.27 6.37 24.99
N GLN A 376 -3.81 7.48 25.49
CA GLN A 376 -4.94 7.49 26.41
C GLN A 376 -6.26 7.74 25.67
N ASP A 377 -7.34 7.09 26.12
CA ASP A 377 -8.69 7.33 25.62
C ASP A 377 -9.04 8.83 25.64
N GLY A 378 -9.55 9.33 24.51
CA GLY A 378 -9.85 10.75 24.32
C GLY A 378 -8.65 11.63 23.94
N ARG A 379 -7.43 11.07 23.90
CA ARG A 379 -6.18 11.74 23.50
C ARG A 379 -5.45 10.99 22.38
N CYS A 380 -6.20 10.34 21.50
CA CYS A 380 -5.64 9.58 20.38
C CYS A 380 -5.07 10.51 19.29
N THR A 381 -3.95 10.14 18.70
CA THR A 381 -3.38 10.77 17.51
C THR A 381 -3.79 9.99 16.25
N PRO A 382 -4.17 10.67 15.15
CA PRO A 382 -4.57 9.97 13.94
C PRO A 382 -3.37 9.38 13.18
N ILE A 383 -3.63 8.43 12.29
CA ILE A 383 -2.73 8.09 11.17
C ILE A 383 -3.20 8.86 9.93
N THR A 384 -2.31 9.60 9.29
CA THR A 384 -2.62 10.34 8.06
C THR A 384 -1.78 9.80 6.91
N VAL A 385 -2.44 9.41 5.82
CA VAL A 385 -1.80 9.07 4.54
C VAL A 385 -1.90 10.27 3.61
N GLN A 386 -0.77 10.70 3.07
CA GLN A 386 -0.69 11.69 2.01
C GLN A 386 -0.48 10.95 0.68
N TRP A 387 -1.42 11.13 -0.24
CA TRP A 387 -1.36 10.53 -1.57
C TRP A 387 -2.09 11.41 -2.57
N TYR A 388 -1.60 11.47 -3.80
CA TYR A 388 -2.25 12.15 -4.91
C TYR A 388 -1.89 11.47 -6.25
N PRO A 389 -2.75 11.57 -7.28
CA PRO A 389 -2.46 11.03 -8.60
C PRO A 389 -1.16 11.60 -9.18
N GLY A 390 -0.30 10.72 -9.68
CA GLY A 390 1.04 11.09 -10.17
C GLY A 390 1.98 11.55 -9.05
N SER A 391 1.76 11.09 -7.81
CA SER A 391 2.70 11.31 -6.71
C SER A 391 4.08 10.88 -7.14
N THR A 392 5.02 11.83 -7.06
CA THR A 392 6.46 11.60 -7.25
C THR A 392 7.17 11.59 -5.92
N ASP A 393 6.43 11.37 -4.82
CA ASP A 393 7.00 11.15 -3.52
C ASP A 393 6.98 9.67 -3.21
N GLY A 394 8.05 9.20 -2.59
CA GLY A 394 8.28 7.81 -2.30
C GLY A 394 7.33 7.33 -1.22
N THR A 395 7.32 6.02 -1.05
CA THR A 395 6.57 5.40 0.03
C THR A 395 7.44 5.30 1.27
N TYR A 396 7.00 5.99 2.33
CA TYR A 396 7.69 6.04 3.62
C TYR A 396 6.78 6.64 4.71
N TRP A 397 7.14 6.43 5.97
CA TRP A 397 6.65 7.18 7.12
C TRP A 397 7.81 7.80 7.91
N THR A 398 7.58 8.97 8.51
CA THR A 398 8.59 9.63 9.37
C THR A 398 7.98 10.21 10.64
N THR A 399 8.74 10.14 11.74
CA THR A 399 8.37 10.73 13.03
C THR A 399 8.21 12.25 12.99
N ASN A 400 8.92 12.95 12.12
CA ASN A 400 8.90 14.42 12.08
C ASN A 400 7.56 14.96 11.58
N GLU A 401 6.94 14.26 10.62
CA GLU A 401 5.66 14.67 10.04
C GLU A 401 4.46 13.89 10.62
N ASP A 402 4.71 12.70 11.18
CA ASP A 402 3.70 11.71 11.57
C ASP A 402 2.67 11.48 10.44
N LYS A 403 3.20 11.33 9.22
CA LYS A 403 2.45 11.07 7.99
C LYS A 403 3.09 9.95 7.20
N ILE A 404 2.24 9.14 6.61
CA ILE A 404 2.61 8.16 5.59
C ILE A 404 2.54 8.87 4.24
N HIS A 405 3.60 8.81 3.46
CA HIS A 405 3.59 9.20 2.05
C HIS A 405 3.50 7.93 1.21
N LEU A 406 2.74 7.97 0.13
CA LEU A 406 2.63 6.86 -0.83
C LEU A 406 2.94 7.36 -2.23
N ALA A 407 3.71 6.56 -2.98
CA ALA A 407 3.88 6.72 -4.42
C ALA A 407 2.55 6.52 -5.16
N ASP A 408 2.50 6.92 -6.44
CA ASP A 408 1.25 6.98 -7.19
C ASP A 408 0.45 5.66 -7.17
N ASN A 409 1.10 4.52 -7.41
CA ASN A 409 0.48 3.21 -7.50
C ASN A 409 0.46 2.41 -6.19
N ASP A 410 1.14 2.85 -5.14
CA ASP A 410 1.25 2.06 -3.91
C ASP A 410 -0.04 1.88 -3.11
N PRO A 411 -1.07 2.75 -3.21
CA PRO A 411 -2.39 2.40 -2.72
C PRO A 411 -2.99 1.19 -3.43
N ASP A 412 -2.51 0.76 -4.60
CA ASP A 412 -3.00 -0.48 -5.24
C ASP A 412 -2.55 -1.73 -4.45
N SER A 413 -1.55 -1.62 -3.55
CA SER A 413 -1.19 -2.68 -2.61
C SER A 413 -1.69 -2.40 -1.19
N GLU A 414 -2.48 -3.35 -0.69
CA GLU A 414 -2.88 -3.38 0.71
C GLU A 414 -1.69 -3.63 1.63
N HIS A 415 -0.72 -4.47 1.21
CA HIS A 415 0.49 -4.78 1.98
C HIS A 415 1.38 -3.57 2.16
N THR A 416 1.73 -2.86 1.07
CA THR A 416 2.53 -1.63 1.15
C THR A 416 1.85 -0.57 2.02
N THR A 417 0.55 -0.35 1.84
CA THR A 417 -0.18 0.62 2.67
C THR A 417 -0.16 0.24 4.17
N VAL A 418 -0.30 -1.05 4.51
CA VAL A 418 -0.25 -1.51 5.92
C VAL A 418 1.17 -1.57 6.47
N HIS A 419 2.18 -1.85 5.65
CA HIS A 419 3.58 -1.80 6.02
C HIS A 419 3.94 -0.40 6.55
N GLU A 420 3.62 0.65 5.79
CA GLU A 420 3.82 2.03 6.25
C GLU A 420 2.99 2.38 7.49
N ALA A 421 1.75 1.87 7.56
CA ALA A 421 0.95 2.01 8.77
C ALA A 421 1.53 1.25 9.97
N GLY A 422 2.36 0.22 9.72
CA GLY A 422 3.17 -0.50 10.70
C GLY A 422 4.26 0.39 11.28
N HIS A 423 4.99 1.16 10.47
CA HIS A 423 5.91 2.18 10.98
C HIS A 423 5.20 3.24 11.81
N ALA A 424 4.07 3.76 11.31
CA ALA A 424 3.26 4.71 12.07
C ALA A 424 2.76 4.13 13.40
N LEU A 425 2.33 2.86 13.41
CA LEU A 425 1.92 2.16 14.62
C LEU A 425 3.09 2.00 15.61
N MET A 426 4.28 1.63 15.13
CA MET A 426 5.50 1.52 15.95
C MET A 426 5.87 2.88 16.55
N GLY A 427 5.81 3.97 15.76
CA GLY A 427 6.01 5.33 16.24
C GLY A 427 5.04 5.71 17.35
N LYS A 428 3.76 5.33 17.21
CA LYS A 428 2.75 5.56 18.26
C LYS A 428 3.02 4.71 19.50
N LEU A 429 3.36 3.42 19.35
CA LEU A 429 3.76 2.55 20.47
C LEU A 429 4.93 3.18 21.25
N TYR A 430 5.92 3.71 20.53
CA TYR A 430 7.12 4.32 21.11
C TYR A 430 6.95 5.79 21.52
N ARG A 431 5.73 6.34 21.45
CA ARG A 431 5.43 7.72 21.85
C ARG A 431 6.26 8.76 21.07
N GLY A 432 6.48 8.49 19.79
CA GLY A 432 7.24 9.33 18.87
C GLY A 432 8.76 9.10 18.92
N TRP A 433 9.28 8.26 19.81
CA TRP A 433 10.67 7.83 19.73
C TRP A 433 10.86 6.85 18.56
N TRP A 434 11.97 6.97 17.85
CA TRP A 434 12.33 6.08 16.74
C TRP A 434 13.78 5.65 16.88
N PRO A 435 14.10 4.37 16.62
CA PRO A 435 15.46 3.90 16.68
C PRO A 435 16.34 4.56 15.62
N GLN A 436 17.62 4.69 15.89
CA GLN A 436 18.58 5.13 14.87
C GLN A 436 18.76 4.01 13.84
N VAL A 437 18.05 4.13 12.73
CA VAL A 437 18.15 3.20 11.60
C VAL A 437 19.43 3.49 10.81
N SER A 438 20.18 2.44 10.50
CA SER A 438 21.46 2.52 9.76
C SER A 438 21.48 1.53 8.61
N ASN A 439 22.20 1.86 7.53
CA ASN A 439 22.43 0.98 6.38
C ASN A 439 21.14 0.35 5.79
N CYS A 440 20.01 1.05 5.86
CA CYS A 440 18.73 0.59 5.33
C CYS A 440 18.49 1.03 3.88
N SER A 441 19.44 1.78 3.31
CA SER A 441 19.42 2.18 1.90
C SER A 441 20.72 1.74 1.21
N PRO A 442 20.66 1.10 0.03
CA PRO A 442 19.45 0.62 -0.65
C PRO A 442 18.66 -0.41 0.17
N HIS A 443 17.33 -0.35 0.12
CA HIS A 443 16.43 -1.17 0.94
C HIS A 443 16.20 -2.55 0.33
N TYR A 444 16.17 -3.62 1.15
CA TYR A 444 15.95 -4.98 0.68
C TYR A 444 15.21 -5.81 1.72
N VAL A 445 14.09 -6.41 1.32
CA VAL A 445 13.32 -7.31 2.19
C VAL A 445 14.06 -8.63 2.50
N ASN A 446 14.87 -9.12 1.57
CA ASN A 446 15.51 -10.43 1.64
C ASN A 446 17.03 -10.40 1.91
N ARG A 447 17.62 -9.23 2.10
CA ARG A 447 19.06 -9.10 2.38
C ARG A 447 19.31 -8.56 3.78
N ALA A 448 20.46 -8.90 4.33
CA ALA A 448 20.92 -8.35 5.59
C ALA A 448 21.40 -6.91 5.38
N SER A 449 20.88 -5.99 6.19
CA SER A 449 21.20 -4.56 6.16
C SER A 449 21.87 -4.12 7.47
N SER A 450 21.08 -3.97 8.53
CA SER A 450 21.54 -3.76 9.89
C SER A 450 20.48 -4.27 10.87
N ALA A 451 20.85 -4.49 12.13
CA ALA A 451 19.89 -4.95 13.13
C ALA A 451 18.76 -3.93 13.42
N SER A 452 19.00 -2.63 13.24
CA SER A 452 17.95 -1.62 13.38
C SER A 452 17.03 -1.54 12.17
N CYS A 453 17.58 -1.69 10.95
CA CYS A 453 16.78 -1.81 9.73
C CYS A 453 15.93 -3.09 9.73
N GLY A 454 16.55 -4.25 9.95
CA GLY A 454 15.80 -5.52 10.02
C GLY A 454 14.71 -5.52 11.09
N TRP A 455 14.87 -4.73 12.16
CA TRP A 455 13.84 -4.54 13.18
C TRP A 455 12.70 -3.63 12.76
N THR A 456 12.96 -2.41 12.25
CA THR A 456 11.91 -1.46 11.88
C THR A 456 11.09 -1.96 10.70
N GLU A 457 11.77 -2.46 9.67
CA GLU A 457 11.18 -2.99 8.44
C GLU A 457 10.50 -4.32 8.72
N GLY A 458 11.19 -5.22 9.44
CA GLY A 458 10.62 -6.52 9.82
C GLY A 458 9.37 -6.40 10.69
N PHE A 459 9.28 -5.37 11.54
CA PHE A 459 8.05 -5.09 12.28
C PHE A 459 6.92 -4.62 11.35
N ALA A 460 7.20 -3.72 10.41
CA ALA A 460 6.22 -3.22 9.45
C ALA A 460 5.68 -4.35 8.54
N ASP A 461 6.57 -5.23 8.05
CA ASP A 461 6.20 -6.43 7.32
C ASP A 461 5.35 -7.38 8.16
N ALA A 462 5.75 -7.65 9.41
CA ALA A 462 4.97 -8.49 10.32
C ALA A 462 3.56 -7.93 10.59
N VAL A 463 3.42 -6.59 10.69
CA VAL A 463 2.11 -5.92 10.81
C VAL A 463 1.22 -6.21 9.60
N SER A 464 1.78 -6.15 8.39
CA SER A 464 1.05 -6.48 7.16
C SER A 464 0.64 -7.96 7.12
N PHE A 465 1.57 -8.87 7.38
CA PHE A 465 1.35 -10.33 7.40
C PHE A 465 0.32 -10.75 8.43
N HIS A 466 0.38 -10.17 9.64
CA HIS A 466 -0.61 -10.43 10.68
C HIS A 466 -1.99 -9.85 10.35
N THR A 467 -2.05 -8.75 9.60
CA THR A 467 -3.31 -8.13 9.16
C THR A 467 -3.99 -8.95 8.07
N PHE A 468 -3.24 -9.43 7.08
CA PHE A 468 -3.81 -10.17 5.95
C PHE A 468 -3.87 -11.68 6.17
N ASN A 469 -3.11 -12.20 7.14
CA ASN A 469 -2.96 -13.61 7.46
C ASN A 469 -2.30 -14.40 6.31
N ASP A 470 -1.19 -13.84 5.81
CA ASP A 470 -0.29 -14.47 4.84
C ASP A 470 1.16 -14.01 5.10
N THR A 471 2.07 -14.32 4.18
CA THR A 471 3.50 -13.92 4.24
C THR A 471 3.99 -13.44 2.87
N THR A 472 3.07 -13.07 1.98
CA THR A 472 3.42 -12.61 0.64
C THR A 472 3.33 -11.10 0.60
N TYR A 473 4.46 -10.45 0.41
CA TYR A 473 4.49 -9.01 0.21
C TYR A 473 4.12 -8.69 -1.24
N TYR A 474 3.24 -7.71 -1.44
CA TYR A 474 2.84 -7.19 -2.74
C TYR A 474 3.28 -5.74 -2.85
N TRP A 475 3.69 -5.31 -4.05
CA TRP A 475 3.99 -3.91 -4.35
C TRP A 475 2.89 -3.30 -5.24
N GLY A 476 2.76 -1.98 -5.26
CA GLY A 476 1.73 -1.27 -6.02
C GLY A 476 1.69 -1.57 -7.52
N ASN A 477 2.81 -1.98 -8.11
CA ASN A 477 2.92 -2.37 -9.53
C ASN A 477 2.45 -3.81 -9.82
N GLY A 478 2.00 -4.56 -8.81
CA GLY A 478 1.55 -5.94 -8.95
C GLY A 478 2.65 -7.00 -8.84
N ALA A 479 3.93 -6.60 -8.65
CA ALA A 479 4.97 -7.54 -8.26
C ALA A 479 4.70 -8.06 -6.85
N SER A 480 5.21 -9.26 -6.55
CA SER A 480 5.03 -9.89 -5.23
C SER A 480 6.16 -10.85 -4.91
N MET A 481 6.47 -11.01 -3.62
CA MET A 481 7.45 -11.96 -3.12
C MET A 481 6.90 -12.68 -1.89
N ASN A 482 6.96 -14.01 -1.90
CA ASN A 482 6.64 -14.78 -0.70
C ASN A 482 7.84 -14.78 0.25
N LEU A 483 7.67 -14.21 1.44
CA LEU A 483 8.71 -14.10 2.46
C LEU A 483 8.66 -15.23 3.48
N ALA A 484 7.74 -16.20 3.36
CA ALA A 484 7.76 -17.42 4.16
C ALA A 484 9.14 -18.08 4.06
N ASN A 485 9.78 -18.27 5.21
CA ASN A 485 11.15 -18.76 5.24
C ASN A 485 11.43 -19.70 6.42
N ASP A 486 12.43 -20.56 6.22
CA ASP A 486 13.06 -21.38 7.23
C ASP A 486 14.57 -21.51 6.95
N ARG A 487 15.24 -22.42 7.65
CA ARG A 487 16.70 -22.66 7.52
C ARG A 487 17.13 -23.15 6.14
N SER A 488 16.22 -23.74 5.38
CA SER A 488 16.48 -24.28 4.03
C SER A 488 16.18 -23.27 2.92
N THR A 489 15.48 -22.18 3.24
CA THR A 489 15.14 -21.15 2.25
C THR A 489 16.39 -20.45 1.74
N SER A 490 16.68 -20.65 0.46
CA SER A 490 17.74 -19.94 -0.28
C SER A 490 17.24 -18.57 -0.74
N GLY A 491 18.18 -17.63 -0.98
CA GLY A 491 17.85 -16.30 -1.48
C GLY A 491 17.32 -15.30 -0.43
N ILE A 492 17.28 -15.70 0.85
CA ILE A 492 17.01 -14.82 1.99
C ILE A 492 18.19 -14.94 2.96
N ASP A 493 18.86 -13.81 3.22
CA ASP A 493 20.00 -13.75 4.12
C ASP A 493 19.63 -14.20 5.55
N GLN A 494 20.65 -14.61 6.31
CA GLN A 494 20.47 -15.10 7.68
C GLN A 494 20.58 -13.98 8.70
N GLY A 495 20.04 -14.21 9.90
CA GLY A 495 20.15 -13.31 11.04
C GLY A 495 19.07 -12.22 11.11
N ASP A 496 19.08 -11.47 12.21
CA ASP A 496 18.11 -10.42 12.54
C ASP A 496 18.40 -9.06 11.87
N ALA A 497 19.46 -8.98 11.07
CA ALA A 497 19.70 -7.85 10.19
C ALA A 497 18.89 -7.93 8.87
N CYS A 498 18.20 -9.05 8.61
CA CYS A 498 17.34 -9.25 7.45
C CYS A 498 15.87 -9.11 7.85
N GLU A 499 15.17 -8.16 7.23
CA GLU A 499 13.75 -7.87 7.44
C GLU A 499 12.86 -9.11 7.36
N ALA A 500 12.95 -9.90 6.28
CA ALA A 500 12.12 -11.07 6.09
C ALA A 500 12.24 -12.09 7.23
N ARG A 501 13.44 -12.25 7.81
CA ARG A 501 13.66 -13.17 8.94
C ARG A 501 12.97 -12.66 10.20
N VAL A 502 13.11 -11.37 10.50
CA VAL A 502 12.47 -10.72 11.65
C VAL A 502 10.94 -10.77 11.48
N ALA A 503 10.43 -10.43 10.30
CA ALA A 503 9.00 -10.39 10.02
C ALA A 503 8.29 -11.72 10.27
N THR A 504 8.80 -12.80 9.66
CA THR A 504 8.19 -14.12 9.84
C THR A 504 8.42 -14.68 11.24
N ALA A 505 9.55 -14.37 11.88
CA ALA A 505 9.79 -14.76 13.27
C ALA A 505 8.80 -14.08 14.22
N LEU A 506 8.49 -12.79 14.03
CA LEU A 506 7.48 -12.08 14.80
C LEU A 506 6.10 -12.71 14.66
N VAL A 507 5.67 -13.00 13.42
CA VAL A 507 4.37 -13.65 13.16
C VAL A 507 4.29 -15.03 13.83
N ASP A 508 5.36 -15.83 13.76
CA ASP A 508 5.42 -17.14 14.44
C ASP A 508 5.43 -16.99 15.97
N LEU A 509 6.16 -16.02 16.53
CA LEU A 509 6.14 -15.73 17.97
C LEU A 509 4.74 -15.34 18.45
N TRP A 510 4.11 -14.39 17.75
CA TRP A 510 2.78 -13.89 18.09
C TRP A 510 1.74 -15.01 18.06
N SER A 511 1.77 -15.86 17.03
CA SER A 511 0.78 -16.91 16.84
C SER A 511 1.01 -18.15 17.72
N GLN A 512 2.26 -18.51 18.01
CA GLN A 512 2.59 -19.80 18.64
C GLN A 512 2.92 -19.72 20.14
N VAL A 513 3.41 -18.58 20.64
CA VAL A 513 3.86 -18.46 22.05
C VAL A 513 3.32 -17.23 22.79
N ASP A 514 2.93 -16.16 22.10
CA ASP A 514 2.45 -14.94 22.79
C ASP A 514 0.93 -14.94 23.05
N GLY A 515 0.19 -15.78 22.34
CA GLY A 515 -1.28 -15.78 22.36
C GLY A 515 -1.87 -14.60 21.59
N GLY A 516 -1.19 -14.18 20.52
CA GLY A 516 -1.46 -12.99 19.71
C GLY A 516 -0.50 -11.83 20.04
N TRP A 517 -0.50 -10.81 19.18
CA TRP A 517 0.45 -9.69 19.30
C TRP A 517 0.09 -8.62 20.34
N LEU A 518 -1.08 -8.71 21.00
CA LEU A 518 -1.53 -7.70 21.97
C LEU A 518 -0.54 -7.53 23.13
N LYS A 519 0.01 -8.63 23.65
CA LYS A 519 0.99 -8.58 24.75
C LYS A 519 2.32 -7.98 24.28
N SER A 520 2.74 -8.32 23.07
CA SER A 520 3.93 -7.74 22.42
C SER A 520 3.77 -6.23 22.25
N ASN A 521 2.64 -5.77 21.71
CA ASN A 521 2.35 -4.34 21.56
C ASN A 521 2.24 -3.62 22.92
N ALA A 522 1.62 -4.26 23.94
CA ALA A 522 1.56 -3.68 25.28
C ALA A 522 2.94 -3.52 25.93
N MET A 523 3.87 -4.42 25.63
CA MET A 523 5.28 -4.31 26.04
C MET A 523 5.99 -3.20 25.26
N MET A 524 5.88 -3.18 23.92
CA MET A 524 6.48 -2.14 23.07
C MET A 524 6.00 -0.73 23.43
N ALA A 525 4.75 -0.60 23.89
CA ALA A 525 4.17 0.67 24.37
C ALA A 525 4.84 1.23 25.65
N ARG A 526 5.61 0.40 26.36
CA ARG A 526 6.31 0.72 27.61
C ARG A 526 7.81 0.84 27.42
N ASN A 527 8.40 -0.07 26.65
CA ASN A 527 9.82 -0.09 26.35
C ASN A 527 10.01 0.02 24.84
N PRO A 528 10.54 1.15 24.33
CA PRO A 528 10.95 1.26 22.94
C PRO A 528 12.21 0.46 22.66
N GLN A 529 12.27 -0.28 21.53
CA GLN A 529 13.42 -1.09 21.14
C GLN A 529 14.17 -0.54 19.93
N SER A 530 15.49 -0.67 19.98
CA SER A 530 16.42 -0.34 18.90
C SER A 530 16.71 -1.50 17.94
N SER A 531 16.41 -2.73 18.33
CA SER A 531 16.68 -3.93 17.53
C SER A 531 15.78 -5.10 17.94
N PHE A 532 15.68 -6.12 17.06
CA PHE A 532 14.96 -7.35 17.38
C PHE A 532 15.62 -8.14 18.53
N ARG A 533 16.94 -8.04 18.68
CA ARG A 533 17.67 -8.66 19.80
C ARG A 533 17.28 -8.05 21.14
N GLU A 534 17.17 -6.73 21.22
CA GLU A 534 16.72 -6.04 22.44
C GLU A 534 15.27 -6.43 22.78
N TYR A 535 14.39 -6.42 21.78
CA TYR A 535 13.02 -6.95 21.90
C TYR A 535 13.02 -8.36 22.49
N PHE A 536 13.81 -9.27 21.92
CA PHE A 536 13.74 -10.68 22.27
C PHE A 536 14.42 -11.02 23.61
N VAL A 537 15.63 -10.52 23.82
CA VAL A 537 16.50 -10.94 24.93
C VAL A 537 16.27 -10.10 26.18
N THR A 538 15.94 -8.81 26.04
CA THR A 538 15.82 -7.88 27.16
C THR A 538 14.37 -7.68 27.57
N ASP A 539 13.51 -7.27 26.64
CA ASP A 539 12.18 -6.79 27.01
C ASP A 539 11.14 -7.90 27.13
N ARG A 540 11.06 -8.83 26.17
CA ARG A 540 10.13 -9.98 26.26
C ARG A 540 10.13 -10.68 27.64
N PRO A 541 11.28 -11.08 28.23
CA PRO A 541 11.26 -11.78 29.52
C PRO A 541 10.82 -10.88 30.67
N ALA A 542 11.10 -9.57 30.62
CA ALA A 542 10.64 -8.61 31.63
C ALA A 542 9.11 -8.47 31.69
N TYR A 543 8.41 -8.86 30.62
CA TYR A 543 6.95 -8.84 30.51
C TYR A 543 6.31 -10.24 30.46
N GLY A 544 7.07 -11.29 30.80
CA GLY A 544 6.56 -12.67 30.85
C GLY A 544 6.18 -13.25 29.48
N LEU A 545 6.73 -12.72 28.39
CA LEU A 545 6.66 -13.33 27.07
C LEU A 545 7.69 -14.46 26.97
N ASP A 546 7.36 -15.53 26.23
CA ASP A 546 8.21 -16.71 26.13
C ASP A 546 9.55 -16.36 25.43
N THR A 547 10.64 -16.75 26.08
CA THR A 547 12.04 -16.70 25.57
C THR A 547 12.77 -18.04 25.80
N GLY A 548 12.02 -19.07 26.21
CA GLY A 548 12.51 -20.42 26.45
C GLY A 548 12.77 -21.20 25.16
N SER A 549 12.86 -22.53 25.29
CA SER A 549 13.24 -23.42 24.19
C SER A 549 12.30 -23.33 22.98
N LYS A 550 10.99 -23.14 23.21
CA LYS A 550 10.00 -23.01 22.13
C LYS A 550 10.18 -21.72 21.33
N ALA A 551 10.23 -20.57 22.01
CA ALA A 551 10.49 -19.28 21.36
C ALA A 551 11.86 -19.22 20.66
N ARG A 552 12.91 -19.76 21.28
CA ARG A 552 14.24 -19.87 20.63
C ARG A 552 14.22 -20.83 19.43
N GLY A 553 13.41 -21.87 19.48
CA GLY A 553 13.18 -22.78 18.35
C GLY A 553 12.56 -22.07 17.14
N ILE A 554 11.65 -21.11 17.36
CA ILE A 554 11.09 -20.25 16.31
C ILE A 554 12.21 -19.40 15.68
N LEU A 555 12.99 -18.69 16.49
CA LEU A 555 14.12 -17.89 15.97
C LEU A 555 15.12 -18.74 15.19
N TRP A 556 15.48 -19.91 15.73
CA TRP A 556 16.38 -20.86 15.07
C TRP A 556 15.85 -21.31 13.71
N LYS A 557 14.54 -21.59 13.59
CA LYS A 557 13.89 -21.91 12.31
C LYS A 557 14.08 -20.78 11.29
N HIS A 558 14.04 -19.53 11.73
CA HIS A 558 14.28 -18.35 10.89
C HIS A 558 15.74 -17.90 10.84
N THR A 559 16.70 -18.74 11.23
CA THR A 559 18.14 -18.43 11.20
C THR A 559 18.54 -17.21 12.03
N ILE A 560 17.84 -16.96 13.15
CA ILE A 560 18.18 -15.93 14.14
C ILE A 560 18.73 -16.61 15.40
N TRP A 561 19.84 -16.11 15.95
CA TRP A 561 20.57 -16.72 17.07
C TRP A 561 20.90 -15.72 18.16
N TYR A 562 20.46 -15.99 19.40
CA TYR A 562 20.70 -15.15 20.59
C TYR A 562 21.13 -15.93 21.81
#